data_AF-A0AAD6IAN0-F1
#
_entry.id   AF-A0AAD6IAN0-F1
#
_cell.length_a   1.000
_cell.length_b   1.000
_cell.length_c   1.000
_cell.angle_alpha   90.00
_cell.angle_beta   90.00
_cell.angle_gamma   90.00
#
_symmetry.space_group_name_H-M   'P 1'
#
loop_
_entity.id
_entity.type
_entity.pdbx_description
1 polymer ?
#
loop_
_entity_poly.entity_id
_entity_poly.type
_entity_poly.pdbx_seq_one_letter_code
_entity_poly.pdbx_strand_id
1 'polypeptide(L)'
;MGPLLNPIEWAIEARVVGVAYQSLGPGFAEALKQSGAREALVVCGEEDIDEISCAGPTSCWRISEYKESSCHDDTYSSEEKESPQTLVKIDTFQLRPSDFGLSTHPLTDVYGGKMPKDNAMKLMSILRNELPRDDPIS
;
A
#
# COMPACT_ATOMS: atom_id res chain seq x y z
N MET A 1 3.25 -16.80 -3.74
CA MET A 1 2.15 -16.85 -2.75
C MET A 1 2.58 -16.41 -1.33
N GLY A 2 3.72 -15.73 -1.14
CA GLY A 2 4.21 -15.33 0.20
C GLY A 2 3.45 -14.17 0.87
N PRO A 3 3.27 -13.00 0.21
CA PRO A 3 2.69 -11.82 0.87
C PRO A 3 1.17 -11.88 1.07
N LEU A 4 0.51 -12.86 0.45
CA LEU A 4 -0.94 -13.01 0.53
C LEU A 4 -1.38 -13.76 1.79
N LEU A 5 -0.52 -14.62 2.35
CA LEU A 5 -0.83 -15.53 3.46
C LEU A 5 -0.02 -15.13 4.69
N ASN A 6 -0.60 -14.30 5.56
CA ASN A 6 0.00 -13.98 6.85
C ASN A 6 -0.69 -14.82 7.94
N PRO A 7 0.02 -15.64 8.73
CA PRO A 7 -0.60 -16.51 9.75
C PRO A 7 -1.34 -15.77 10.88
N ILE A 8 -1.26 -14.44 10.95
CA ILE A 8 -1.97 -13.60 11.93
C ILE A 8 -3.04 -12.72 11.25
N GLU A 9 -3.84 -13.31 10.36
CA GLU A 9 -4.86 -12.55 9.59
C GLU A 9 -5.86 -11.80 10.48
N TRP A 10 -6.19 -12.37 11.64
CA TRP A 10 -7.18 -11.80 12.57
C TRP A 10 -6.73 -10.50 13.24
N ALA A 11 -5.43 -10.17 13.25
CA ALA A 11 -4.88 -8.98 13.88
C ALA A 11 -4.43 -7.90 12.88
N ILE A 12 -4.56 -8.14 11.58
CA ILE A 12 -4.05 -7.24 10.54
C ILE A 12 -5.22 -6.47 9.94
N GLU A 13 -5.34 -5.21 10.34
CA GLU A 13 -6.37 -4.32 9.84
C GLU A 13 -6.07 -3.83 8.42
N ALA A 14 -4.80 -3.60 8.10
CA ALA A 14 -4.34 -3.12 6.80
C ALA A 14 -2.99 -3.71 6.39
N ARG A 15 -2.72 -3.81 5.09
CA ARG A 15 -1.43 -4.25 4.55
C ARG A 15 -0.96 -3.45 3.35
N VAL A 16 0.34 -3.31 3.17
CA VAL A 16 0.96 -2.79 1.95
C VAL A 16 1.68 -3.95 1.27
N VAL A 17 1.46 -4.13 -0.04
CA VAL A 17 2.03 -5.21 -0.83
C VAL A 17 2.70 -4.66 -2.08
N GLY A 18 4.00 -4.89 -2.19
CA GLY A 18 4.76 -4.62 -3.39
C GLY A 18 4.51 -5.63 -4.50
N VAL A 19 4.47 -5.19 -5.76
CA VAL A 19 4.49 -6.08 -6.93
C VAL A 19 5.64 -5.73 -7.86
N ALA A 20 6.25 -6.76 -8.46
CA ALA A 20 7.42 -6.61 -9.31
C ALA A 20 7.15 -5.94 -10.67
N TYR A 21 5.90 -5.89 -11.12
CA TYR A 21 5.52 -5.25 -12.38
C TYR A 21 4.15 -4.59 -12.25
N GLN A 22 3.96 -3.44 -12.90
CA GLN A 22 2.70 -2.69 -12.83
C GLN A 22 1.49 -3.50 -13.34
N SER A 23 1.71 -4.39 -14.32
CA SER A 23 0.66 -5.25 -14.87
C SER A 23 0.10 -6.26 -13.86
N LEU A 24 0.85 -6.57 -12.80
CA LEU A 24 0.41 -7.47 -11.73
C LEU A 24 -0.48 -6.76 -10.69
N GLY A 25 -0.39 -5.44 -10.58
CA GLY A 25 -1.08 -4.63 -9.57
C GLY A 25 -2.59 -4.91 -9.48
N PRO A 26 -3.35 -4.81 -10.59
CA PRO A 26 -4.79 -5.09 -10.58
C PRO A 26 -5.13 -6.52 -10.15
N GLY A 27 -4.35 -7.50 -10.61
CA GLY A 27 -4.57 -8.91 -10.27
C GLY A 27 -4.32 -9.20 -8.79
N PHE A 28 -3.30 -8.58 -8.20
CA PHE A 28 -3.01 -8.69 -6.77
C PHE A 28 -4.07 -8.00 -5.92
N ALA A 29 -4.53 -6.82 -6.32
CA ALA A 29 -5.58 -6.09 -5.62
C ALA A 29 -6.89 -6.90 -5.58
N GLU A 30 -7.27 -7.49 -6.72
CA GLU A 30 -8.46 -8.34 -6.80
C GLU A 30 -8.30 -9.63 -5.97
N ALA A 31 -7.14 -10.27 -6.01
CA ALA A 31 -6.86 -11.45 -5.19
C ALA A 31 -6.95 -11.16 -3.69
N LEU A 32 -6.42 -10.01 -3.24
CA LEU A 32 -6.50 -9.57 -1.84
C LEU A 32 -7.94 -9.27 -1.43
N LYS A 33 -8.72 -8.62 -2.30
CA LYS A 33 -10.15 -8.40 -2.06
C LYS A 33 -10.89 -9.73 -1.91
N GLN A 34 -10.64 -10.69 -2.79
CA GLN A 34 -11.26 -12.02 -2.75
C GLN A 34 -10.81 -12.85 -1.54
N SER A 35 -9.60 -12.64 -1.03
CA SER A 35 -9.14 -13.26 0.23
C SER A 35 -9.70 -12.60 1.48
N GLY A 36 -10.57 -11.58 1.35
CA GLY A 36 -11.23 -10.92 2.46
C GLY A 36 -10.49 -9.71 3.05
N ALA A 37 -9.46 -9.19 2.38
CA ALA A 37 -8.82 -7.95 2.82
C ALA A 37 -9.80 -6.77 2.70
N ARG A 38 -9.90 -5.99 3.79
CA ARG A 38 -10.79 -4.81 3.86
C ARG A 38 -10.05 -3.51 3.60
N GLU A 39 -8.82 -3.40 4.11
CA GLU A 39 -7.90 -2.32 3.80
C GLU A 39 -6.58 -2.91 3.29
N ALA A 40 -6.14 -2.47 2.12
CA ALA A 40 -4.82 -2.82 1.60
C ALA A 40 -4.35 -1.79 0.58
N LEU A 41 -3.04 -1.74 0.34
CA LEU A 41 -2.45 -0.95 -0.72
C LEU A 41 -1.47 -1.82 -1.51
N VAL A 42 -1.76 -2.06 -2.78
CA VAL A 42 -0.78 -2.64 -3.70
C VAL A 42 0.02 -1.51 -4.33
N VAL A 43 1.34 -1.61 -4.35
CA VAL A 43 2.24 -0.57 -4.87
C VAL A 43 3.22 -1.15 -5.88
N CYS A 44 3.57 -0.34 -6.87
CA CYS A 44 4.64 -0.62 -7.82
C CYS A 44 5.25 0.71 -8.27
N GLY A 45 6.55 0.91 -8.01
CA GLY A 45 7.28 2.07 -8.51
C GLY A 45 7.36 2.05 -10.03
N GLU A 46 7.46 3.23 -10.67
CA GLU A 46 7.57 3.35 -12.12
C GLU A 46 8.80 2.61 -12.68
N GLU A 47 9.82 2.39 -11.85
CA GLU A 47 11.02 1.61 -12.16
C GLU A 47 10.84 0.08 -12.01
N ASP A 48 9.59 -0.40 -11.96
CA ASP A 48 9.23 -1.81 -11.73
C ASP A 48 9.82 -2.37 -10.42
N ILE A 49 9.82 -1.54 -9.39
CA ILE A 49 10.18 -1.92 -8.01
C ILE A 49 8.93 -2.24 -7.19
N ASP A 50 9.05 -3.18 -6.28
CA ASP A 50 7.98 -3.58 -5.36
C ASP A 50 7.85 -2.64 -4.13
N GLU A 51 8.39 -1.43 -4.24
CA GLU A 51 8.39 -0.41 -3.20
C GLU A 51 7.77 0.90 -3.70
N ILE A 52 7.47 1.82 -2.78
CA ILE A 52 7.12 3.20 -3.15
C ILE A 52 8.41 3.89 -3.61
N SER A 53 8.41 4.41 -4.83
CA SER A 53 9.60 4.98 -5.44
C SER A 53 9.93 6.37 -4.87
N CYS A 54 11.22 6.57 -4.57
CA CYS A 54 11.80 7.88 -4.29
C CYS A 54 12.30 8.59 -5.55
N ALA A 55 12.40 7.87 -6.67
CA ALA A 55 12.92 8.37 -7.94
C ALA A 55 11.81 8.87 -8.88
N GLY A 56 10.60 8.32 -8.75
CA GLY A 56 9.51 8.60 -9.66
C GLY A 56 8.12 8.33 -9.07
N PRO A 57 7.08 8.37 -9.92
CA PRO A 57 5.73 7.97 -9.56
C PRO A 57 5.65 6.52 -9.07
N THR A 58 4.64 6.25 -8.24
CA THR A 58 4.27 4.90 -7.80
C THR A 58 2.82 4.66 -8.16
N SER A 59 2.55 3.58 -8.89
CA SER A 59 1.20 3.12 -9.20
C SER A 59 0.63 2.40 -7.97
N CYS A 60 -0.58 2.80 -7.57
CA CYS A 60 -1.22 2.36 -6.33
C CYS A 60 -2.63 1.80 -6.61
N TRP A 61 -2.93 0.65 -6.03
CA TRP A 61 -4.28 0.06 -6.01
C TRP A 61 -4.70 -0.15 -4.56
N ARG A 62 -5.58 0.73 -4.08
CA ARG A 62 -6.06 0.73 -2.70
C ARG A 62 -7.37 -0.02 -2.58
N ILE A 63 -7.38 -0.99 -1.68
CA ILE A 63 -8.57 -1.68 -1.20
C ILE A 63 -9.07 -0.90 0.02
N SER A 64 -10.33 -0.51 0.01
CA SER A 64 -10.95 0.15 1.17
C SER A 64 -12.41 -0.27 1.39
N GLU A 65 -12.80 -0.28 2.66
CA GLU A 65 -14.18 -0.52 3.07
C GLU A 65 -15.03 0.74 2.89
N TYR A 66 -16.24 0.58 2.37
CA TYR A 66 -17.24 1.64 2.38
C TYR A 66 -18.58 1.09 2.86
N LYS A 67 -19.31 1.94 3.58
CA LYS A 67 -20.68 1.65 3.99
C LYS A 67 -21.60 2.25 2.94
N GLU A 68 -22.35 1.39 2.25
CA GLU A 68 -23.47 1.88 1.48
C GLU A 68 -24.52 2.38 2.46
N SER A 69 -24.83 3.68 2.39
CA SER A 69 -26.00 4.20 3.10
C SER A 69 -27.22 3.63 2.39
N SER A 70 -27.89 2.65 2.98
CA SER A 70 -29.20 2.23 2.52
C SER A 70 -30.17 3.40 2.69
N CYS A 71 -30.38 4.16 1.61
CA CYS A 71 -31.56 5.00 1.47
C CYS A 71 -32.75 4.05 1.28
N HIS A 72 -33.30 3.61 2.41
CA HIS A 72 -34.58 2.95 2.46
C HIS A 72 -35.64 3.98 2.06
N ASP A 73 -36.13 3.89 0.82
CA ASP A 73 -37.42 4.46 0.46
C ASP A 73 -38.48 3.67 1.24
N ASP A 74 -39.16 4.34 2.17
CA ASP A 74 -40.12 3.74 3.10
C ASP A 74 -41.36 3.27 2.34
N THR A 75 -41.29 2.10 1.70
CA THR A 75 -42.48 1.38 1.23
C THR A 75 -42.34 -0.12 1.48
N TYR A 76 -42.89 -0.53 2.62
CA TYR A 76 -43.64 -1.78 2.85
C TYR A 76 -42.88 -3.12 2.69
N SER A 77 -42.34 -3.65 3.80
CA SER A 77 -42.66 -4.98 4.37
C SER A 77 -41.46 -5.74 4.96
N SER A 78 -41.69 -6.25 6.16
CA SER A 78 -41.13 -7.47 6.78
C SER A 78 -39.66 -7.50 7.20
N GLU A 79 -39.48 -7.80 8.48
CA GLU A 79 -38.23 -7.87 9.24
C GLU A 79 -37.31 -9.00 8.74
N GLU A 80 -36.30 -8.65 7.95
CA GLU A 80 -34.99 -9.31 7.98
C GLU A 80 -33.95 -8.23 8.22
N LYS A 81 -33.36 -8.19 9.42
CA LYS A 81 -32.20 -7.34 9.69
C LYS A 81 -31.00 -7.93 8.94
N GLU A 82 -30.93 -7.68 7.63
CA GLU A 82 -29.70 -7.87 6.88
C GLU A 82 -28.61 -7.06 7.60
N SER A 83 -27.59 -7.78 8.07
CA SER A 83 -26.41 -7.11 8.62
C SER A 83 -25.87 -6.18 7.53
N PRO A 84 -25.50 -4.92 7.84
CA PRO A 84 -25.03 -3.99 6.82
C PRO A 84 -23.91 -4.66 6.03
N GLN A 85 -24.12 -4.84 4.73
CA GLN A 85 -23.19 -5.54 3.87
C GLN A 85 -21.97 -4.62 3.71
N THR A 86 -20.90 -4.92 4.45
CA THR A 86 -19.60 -4.27 4.30
C THR A 86 -19.14 -4.51 2.85
N LEU A 87 -19.13 -3.45 2.03
CA LEU A 87 -18.65 -3.52 0.66
C LEU A 87 -17.21 -3.01 0.59
N VAL A 88 -16.44 -3.61 -0.30
CA VAL A 88 -15.02 -3.27 -0.51
C VAL A 88 -14.83 -2.83 -1.96
N LYS A 89 -14.18 -1.68 -2.14
CA LYS A 89 -13.84 -1.12 -3.46
C LYS A 89 -12.33 -1.05 -3.66
N ILE A 90 -11.93 -0.99 -4.93
CA ILE A 90 -10.54 -0.80 -5.34
C ILE A 90 -10.44 0.56 -6.02
N ASP A 91 -9.68 1.48 -5.43
CA ASP A 91 -9.35 2.78 -6.03
C ASP A 91 -7.94 2.73 -6.61
N THR A 92 -7.77 3.21 -7.84
CA THR A 92 -6.45 3.29 -8.49
C THR A 92 -5.99 4.74 -8.57
N PHE A 93 -4.76 5.01 -8.16
CA PHE A 93 -4.15 6.33 -8.22
C PHE A 93 -2.63 6.22 -8.35
N GLN A 94 -1.96 7.37 -8.51
CA GLN A 94 -0.51 7.46 -8.48
C GLN A 94 -0.06 8.35 -7.32
N LEU A 95 1.04 7.97 -6.69
CA LEU A 95 1.77 8.79 -5.73
C LEU A 95 3.07 9.31 -6.35
N ARG A 96 3.46 10.53 -6.01
CA ARG A 96 4.75 11.12 -6.33
C ARG A 96 5.42 11.58 -5.03
N PRO A 97 6.76 11.59 -4.93
CA PRO A 97 7.45 12.17 -3.78
C PRO A 97 7.00 13.62 -3.49
N SER A 98 6.72 14.40 -4.54
CA SER A 98 6.23 15.77 -4.44
C SER A 98 4.86 15.90 -3.74
N ASP A 99 4.02 14.87 -3.76
CA ASP A 99 2.70 14.90 -3.09
C ASP A 99 2.86 15.00 -1.56
N PHE A 100 4.04 14.65 -1.05
CA PHE A 100 4.43 14.74 0.36
C PHE A 100 5.47 15.83 0.63
N GLY A 101 5.78 16.67 -0.37
CA GLY A 101 6.80 17.72 -0.26
C GLY A 101 8.25 17.22 -0.31
N LEU A 102 8.48 16.00 -0.82
CA LEU A 102 9.81 15.40 -0.95
C LEU A 102 10.40 15.64 -2.35
N SER A 103 11.72 15.79 -2.43
CA SER A 103 12.46 15.77 -3.70
C SER A 103 12.61 14.35 -4.24
N THR A 104 12.71 14.23 -5.55
CA THR A 104 13.04 12.97 -6.21
C THR A 104 14.55 12.74 -6.20
N HIS A 105 14.99 11.52 -5.91
CA HIS A 105 16.39 11.12 -5.95
C HIS A 105 16.56 9.89 -6.85
N PRO A 106 17.57 9.82 -7.73
CA PRO A 106 17.77 8.65 -8.58
C PRO A 106 18.09 7.42 -7.72
N LEU A 107 17.66 6.23 -8.16
CA LEU A 107 17.87 4.98 -7.42
C LEU A 107 19.34 4.66 -7.12
N THR A 108 20.26 5.23 -7.90
CA THR A 108 21.72 5.12 -7.66
C THR A 108 22.16 5.75 -6.34
N ASP A 109 21.46 6.77 -5.86
CA ASP A 109 21.82 7.52 -4.65
C ASP A 109 21.39 6.76 -3.38
N VAL A 110 20.36 5.93 -3.50
CA VAL A 110 19.84 5.08 -2.41
C VAL A 110 20.38 3.66 -2.45
N TYR A 111 21.13 3.28 -3.49
CA TYR A 111 21.55 1.91 -3.73
C TYR A 111 22.32 1.30 -2.54
N GLY A 112 21.69 0.29 -1.93
CA GLY A 112 22.17 -0.44 -0.76
C GLY A 112 23.18 -1.56 -1.04
N GLY A 113 24.02 -1.42 -2.08
CA GLY A 113 25.05 -2.40 -2.45
C GLY A 113 26.20 -2.58 -1.44
N LYS A 114 25.99 -2.16 -0.19
CA LYS A 114 26.96 -2.24 0.91
C LYS A 114 26.74 -3.52 1.73
N MET A 115 27.69 -3.86 2.60
CA MET A 115 27.58 -5.06 3.43
C MET A 115 26.32 -4.97 4.33
N PRO A 116 25.69 -6.10 4.72
CA PRO A 116 24.51 -6.08 5.60
C PRO A 116 24.68 -5.23 6.88
N LYS A 117 25.90 -5.16 7.41
CA LYS A 117 26.26 -4.32 8.56
C LYS A 117 26.06 -2.82 8.27
N ASP A 118 26.36 -2.37 7.07
CA ASP A 118 26.20 -0.97 6.66
C ASP A 118 24.72 -0.60 6.54
N ASN A 119 23.87 -1.50 6.04
CA ASN A 119 22.42 -1.30 5.99
C ASN A 119 21.84 -1.17 7.41
N ALA A 120 22.30 -2.00 8.36
CA ALA A 120 21.88 -1.90 9.75
C ALA A 120 22.31 -0.57 10.41
N MET A 121 23.54 -0.10 10.16
CA MET A 121 24.02 1.19 10.68
C MET A 121 23.25 2.37 10.07
N LYS A 122 23.01 2.34 8.76
CA LYS A 122 22.20 3.36 8.07
C LYS A 122 20.77 3.39 8.62
N LEU A 123 20.11 2.24 8.73
CA LEU A 123 18.76 2.14 9.31
C LEU A 123 18.71 2.77 10.71
N MET A 124 19.70 2.49 11.55
CA MET A 124 19.77 3.08 12.89
C MET A 124 19.97 4.61 12.86
N SER A 125 20.71 5.13 11.86
CA SER A 125 20.91 6.57 11.69
C SER A 125 19.60 7.27 11.27
N ILE A 126 18.81 6.64 10.38
CA ILE A 126 17.48 7.10 9.97
C ILE A 126 16.54 7.14 11.17
N LEU A 127 16.47 6.04 11.94
CA LEU A 127 15.60 5.94 13.12
C LEU A 127 15.96 6.96 14.23
N ARG A 128 17.20 7.43 14.26
CA ARG A 128 17.67 8.45 15.22
C ARG A 128 17.59 9.87 14.67
N ASN A 129 17.12 10.05 13.43
CA ASN A 129 17.04 11.34 12.76
C ASN A 129 18.40 12.05 12.73
N GLU A 130 19.47 11.28 12.45
CA GLU A 130 20.86 11.76 12.37
C GLU A 130 21.24 12.22 10.96
N LEU A 131 20.38 11.99 9.96
CA LEU A 131 20.60 12.39 8.58
C LEU A 131 19.98 13.76 8.27
N PRO A 132 20.56 14.55 7.35
CA PRO A 132 19.94 15.76 6.82
C PRO A 132 18.60 15.46 6.15
N ARG A 133 17.64 16.38 6.22
CA ARG A 133 16.30 16.19 5.62
C ARG A 133 16.31 16.02 4.10
N ASP A 134 17.33 16.52 3.42
CA ASP A 134 17.50 16.40 1.97
C ASP A 134 18.42 15.22 1.58
N ASP A 135 18.81 14.38 2.55
CA ASP A 135 19.55 13.16 2.27
C ASP A 135 18.62 12.16 1.54
N PRO A 136 19.07 11.53 0.44
CA PRO A 136 18.25 10.61 -0.34
C PRO A 136 17.72 9.40 0.45
N ILE A 137 18.26 9.12 1.64
CA ILE A 137 17.89 7.98 2.50
C ILE A 137 17.25 8.45 3.83
N SER A 138 17.05 9.77 4.04
CA SER A 138 16.44 10.31 5.28
C SER A 138 14.94 10.49 5.23
#